data_AF-A0AAV9S059-F1
#
_entry.id   AF-A0AAV9S059-F1
#
_cell.length_a   1.000
_cell.length_b   1.000
_cell.length_c   1.000
_cell.angle_alpha   90.00
_cell.angle_beta   90.00
_cell.angle_gamma   90.00
#
_symmetry.space_group_name_H-M   'P 1'
#
loop_
_entity.id
_entity.type
_entity.pdbx_description
1 polymer ?
#
loop_
_entity_poly.entity_id
_entity_poly.type
_entity_poly.pdbx_seq_one_letter_code
_entity_poly.pdbx_strand_id
1 'polypeptide(L)'
;MYCVTVSQHPLRPTLIPRGYVTANRRGGRAPSGCIKTLALCKYLEAFSSIVMELSGNTTSNHTLNSTGAESSWEISDTTKLCRFLCYGSEEHIYTAREQGHVTIDHAGALLSLLQEGRGAEVVEEIKRFAQDGCAVRPGPAFFALALCSQHSELKTRQAAFKALKEICRDAAHLFSFIQYKKELKEGMKCGIWGRALRKAVSDWYNEQDALSLAAAVTRCKQRGGWSHQDLLRLSHTKPATDAIALISKYVTKGWKEVQGAYADKENSEEVVKVLSYLEVVEKVKHSRDETEVSSLIEEHKLEREQLLTDHLRSKQVWSALLKEISLHSILKILGKMTSNKLLEPRSSETQIICDRLQNESSLKKAKIHPFSILLASENYKRGQGYQGKTKWEADSGILKAMDCAFYKSFMNVEPIGKRLVVAVDVSTSLTSVVPGTAISTAVAAAAVTMIFARTEANTHVLAFSEGTVVPCSLSADMTLAEVTAELVKLLNDLW
;
A
#
# COMPACT_ATOMS: atom_id res chain seq x y z
N MET A 1 -23.67 -8.43 10.99
CA MET A 1 -23.81 -6.97 10.94
C MET A 1 -22.40 -6.39 10.98
N TYR A 2 -21.91 -5.81 9.89
CA TYR A 2 -20.55 -5.24 9.86
C TYR A 2 -20.64 -3.78 10.31
N CYS A 3 -20.20 -3.49 11.53
CA CYS A 3 -20.11 -2.12 12.04
C CYS A 3 -18.65 -1.67 11.98
N VAL A 4 -18.36 -0.60 11.23
CA VAL A 4 -17.06 0.06 11.25
C VAL A 4 -17.29 1.51 11.63
N THR A 5 -16.89 1.87 12.84
CA THR A 5 -17.02 3.22 13.41
C THR A 5 -15.79 4.05 13.07
N VAL A 6 -16.00 5.26 12.52
CA VAL A 6 -14.97 6.28 12.37
C VAL A 6 -15.18 7.31 13.48
N SER A 7 -14.51 7.14 14.63
CA SER A 7 -14.58 8.07 15.75
C SER A 7 -13.18 8.47 16.21
N GLN A 8 -13.02 9.73 16.65
CA GLN A 8 -11.85 10.19 17.38
C GLN A 8 -12.29 10.84 18.69
N HIS A 9 -11.68 10.40 19.80
CA HIS A 9 -11.69 11.12 21.07
C HIS A 9 -10.38 11.93 21.26
N PRO A 10 -10.42 13.05 22.00
CA PRO A 10 -9.27 13.92 22.22
C PRO A 10 -8.41 13.41 23.38
N LEU A 11 -7.19 12.96 23.11
CA LEU A 11 -6.19 12.77 24.17
C LEU A 11 -5.50 14.11 24.46
N ARG A 12 -5.68 14.62 25.69
CA ARG A 12 -4.96 15.80 26.20
C ARG A 12 -3.45 15.55 26.22
N PRO A 13 -2.60 16.54 25.90
CA PRO A 13 -1.16 16.38 25.93
C PRO A 13 -0.63 16.46 27.37
N THR A 14 -0.09 15.36 27.88
CA THR A 14 0.81 15.38 29.04
C THR A 14 2.19 15.85 28.59
N LEU A 15 2.62 16.98 29.15
CA LEU A 15 3.98 17.54 29.07
C LEU A 15 5.00 16.65 29.82
N ILE A 16 6.29 16.71 29.41
CA ILE A 16 7.57 16.46 30.14
C ILE A 16 8.58 15.63 29.25
N PRO A 17 9.91 15.89 29.24
CA PRO A 17 10.62 17.07 28.72
C PRO A 17 11.63 16.70 27.60
N ARG A 18 12.34 17.71 27.07
CA ARG A 18 13.34 17.61 25.99
C ARG A 18 14.55 16.73 26.35
N GLY A 19 14.89 15.80 25.47
CA GLY A 19 16.19 15.13 25.38
C GLY A 19 16.69 15.14 23.93
N TYR A 20 17.84 15.76 23.70
CA TYR A 20 18.49 15.90 22.39
C TYR A 20 18.96 14.55 21.85
N VAL A 21 18.56 14.19 20.62
CA VAL A 21 19.34 13.30 19.75
C VAL A 21 19.25 13.82 18.31
N THR A 22 20.37 14.34 17.83
CA THR A 22 20.60 14.74 16.44
C THR A 22 20.80 13.50 15.57
N ALA A 23 19.82 13.17 14.72
CA ALA A 23 19.96 12.14 13.70
C ALA A 23 19.67 12.74 12.31
N ASN A 24 20.76 13.02 11.60
CA ASN A 24 20.79 13.47 10.21
C ASN A 24 20.21 12.36 9.31
N ARG A 25 18.99 12.52 8.77
CA ARG A 25 18.40 11.61 7.76
C ARG A 25 17.92 12.40 6.54
N ARG A 26 18.78 12.48 5.52
CA ARG A 26 18.36 12.67 4.13
C ARG A 26 17.96 11.30 3.59
N GLY A 27 16.66 11.01 3.61
CA GLY A 27 16.06 9.86 2.96
C GLY A 27 14.67 10.24 2.51
N GLY A 28 14.51 10.54 1.22
CA GLY A 28 13.21 10.88 0.63
C GLY A 28 12.26 9.68 0.72
N ARG A 29 11.27 9.75 1.60
CA ARG A 29 10.13 8.83 1.61
C ARG A 29 9.03 9.38 0.70
N ALA A 30 8.51 8.53 -0.18
CA ALA A 30 7.38 8.83 -1.04
C ALA A 30 6.07 8.91 -0.23
N PRO A 31 5.10 9.76 -0.60
CA PRO A 31 3.85 9.94 0.15
C PRO A 31 2.89 8.76 -0.07
N SER A 32 2.51 8.10 1.02
CA SER A 32 1.68 6.88 1.12
C SER A 32 0.17 7.15 1.16
N GLY A 33 -0.30 8.12 0.36
CA GLY A 33 -1.69 8.60 0.32
C GLY A 33 -2.73 7.52 0.00
N CYS A 34 -2.72 6.95 -1.21
CA CYS A 34 -3.79 6.12 -1.83
C CYS A 34 -4.40 4.93 -1.07
N ILE A 35 -3.91 4.61 0.11
CA ILE A 35 -4.06 3.34 0.79
C ILE A 35 -5.41 3.21 1.57
N LYS A 36 -6.12 4.32 1.83
CA LYS A 36 -6.90 4.49 3.07
C LYS A 36 -8.35 3.97 3.14
N THR A 37 -9.05 3.75 2.03
CA THR A 37 -10.43 3.19 2.02
C THR A 37 -10.61 2.08 1.01
N LEU A 38 -9.58 1.84 0.19
CA LEU A 38 -9.20 0.47 -0.11
C LEU A 38 -9.18 -0.36 1.17
N ALA A 39 -8.78 0.21 2.31
CA ALA A 39 -8.87 -0.43 3.62
C ALA A 39 -10.26 -0.89 4.00
N LEU A 40 -11.24 -0.01 3.99
CA LEU A 40 -12.59 -0.35 4.42
C LEU A 40 -13.25 -1.31 3.43
N CYS A 41 -13.12 -1.06 2.12
CA CYS A 41 -13.68 -1.93 1.07
C CYS A 41 -12.98 -3.28 1.03
N LYS A 42 -11.63 -3.33 1.08
CA LYS A 42 -10.87 -4.59 1.17
C LYS A 42 -11.05 -5.29 2.50
N TYR A 43 -11.26 -4.56 3.59
CA TYR A 43 -11.64 -5.13 4.88
C TYR A 43 -13.02 -5.77 4.77
N LEU A 44 -14.02 -5.11 4.18
CA LEU A 44 -15.34 -5.69 3.97
C LEU A 44 -15.33 -6.86 2.98
N GLU A 45 -14.52 -6.81 1.91
CA GLU A 45 -14.29 -7.92 0.97
C GLU A 45 -13.61 -9.11 1.67
N ALA A 46 -12.51 -8.87 2.40
CA ALA A 46 -11.79 -9.91 3.15
C ALA A 46 -12.65 -10.54 4.26
N PHE A 47 -13.49 -9.74 4.94
CA PHE A 47 -14.38 -10.23 5.99
C PHE A 47 -15.68 -10.84 5.46
N SER A 48 -16.10 -10.55 4.23
CA SER A 48 -17.28 -11.18 3.62
C SER A 48 -17.13 -12.71 3.47
N SER A 49 -15.89 -13.19 3.42
CA SER A 49 -15.52 -14.61 3.34
C SER A 49 -15.22 -15.24 4.70
N ILE A 50 -15.10 -14.45 5.76
CA ILE A 50 -14.88 -14.94 7.13
C ILE A 50 -16.25 -15.11 7.79
N VAL A 51 -16.64 -16.36 8.05
CA VAL A 51 -17.71 -16.64 9.01
C VAL A 51 -17.22 -16.15 10.37
N MET A 52 -17.87 -15.13 10.93
CA MET A 52 -17.66 -14.74 12.33
C MET A 52 -18.06 -15.93 13.21
N GLU A 53 -17.08 -16.74 13.60
CA GLU A 53 -17.27 -17.69 14.70
C GLU A 53 -17.14 -16.94 16.02
N LEU A 54 -18.26 -16.91 16.74
CA LEU A 54 -18.38 -16.36 18.08
C LEU A 54 -17.62 -17.26 19.06
N SER A 55 -16.79 -16.68 19.92
CA SER A 55 -16.23 -17.39 21.06
C SER A 55 -17.38 -17.80 21.99
N GLY A 56 -17.66 -19.10 22.07
CA GLY A 56 -18.75 -19.68 22.86
C GLY A 56 -18.42 -19.82 24.34
N ASN A 57 -17.83 -18.80 24.98
CA ASN A 57 -17.61 -18.80 26.43
C ASN A 57 -18.35 -17.63 27.10
N THR A 58 -19.59 -17.90 27.49
CA THR A 58 -20.36 -17.08 28.43
C THR A 58 -19.82 -17.26 29.85
N THR A 59 -18.68 -16.63 30.14
CA THR A 59 -18.29 -16.31 31.52
C THR A 59 -17.71 -14.90 31.54
N SER A 60 -18.34 -14.05 32.35
CA SER A 60 -18.19 -12.60 32.44
C SER A 60 -16.74 -12.14 32.66
N ASN A 61 -16.11 -11.60 31.61
CA ASN A 61 -14.98 -10.69 31.75
C ASN A 61 -15.36 -9.37 31.10
N HIS A 62 -15.85 -8.44 31.92
CA HIS A 62 -16.22 -7.09 31.50
C HIS A 62 -14.95 -6.24 31.33
N THR A 63 -14.76 -5.65 30.15
CA THR A 63 -13.87 -4.50 29.96
C THR A 63 -14.68 -3.31 29.45
N LEU A 64 -14.56 -2.19 30.16
CA LEU A 64 -15.20 -0.92 29.84
C LEU A 64 -14.70 -0.39 28.49
N ASN A 65 -15.61 0.08 27.63
CA ASN A 65 -15.24 0.88 26.48
C ASN A 65 -15.08 2.36 26.88
N SER A 66 -14.49 3.14 25.98
CA SER A 66 -14.10 4.55 26.17
C SER A 66 -15.27 5.51 26.46
N THR A 67 -16.52 5.04 26.38
CA THR A 67 -17.75 5.80 26.64
C THR A 67 -18.45 5.39 27.95
N GLY A 68 -17.85 4.50 28.75
CA GLY A 68 -18.47 4.02 30.00
C GLY A 68 -19.70 3.14 29.78
N ALA A 69 -19.97 2.73 28.53
CA ALA A 69 -21.01 1.78 28.20
C ALA A 69 -20.41 0.36 28.20
N GLU A 70 -21.11 -0.60 28.79
CA GLU A 70 -20.72 -2.00 28.69
C GLU A 70 -20.90 -2.49 27.26
N SER A 71 -19.81 -2.65 26.51
CA SER A 71 -19.83 -3.51 25.33
C SER A 71 -19.43 -4.91 25.75
N SER A 72 -20.42 -5.80 25.85
CA SER A 72 -20.23 -7.24 25.70
C SER A 72 -19.62 -7.52 24.31
N TRP A 73 -19.05 -8.71 24.09
CA TRP A 73 -18.42 -9.20 22.85
C TRP A 73 -16.90 -8.93 22.72
N GLU A 74 -16.12 -9.82 23.32
CA GLU A 74 -14.70 -9.98 22.99
C GLU A 74 -14.56 -10.58 21.59
N ILE A 75 -13.76 -9.95 20.74
CA ILE A 75 -13.56 -10.35 19.35
C ILE A 75 -12.46 -11.42 19.27
N SER A 76 -12.63 -12.42 18.40
CA SER A 76 -11.64 -13.48 18.20
C SER A 76 -10.26 -12.96 17.78
N ASP A 77 -9.20 -13.63 18.22
CA ASP A 77 -7.82 -13.28 17.86
C ASP A 77 -7.58 -13.39 16.35
N THR A 78 -8.28 -14.28 15.64
CA THR A 78 -8.29 -14.33 14.17
C THR A 78 -8.77 -13.01 13.55
N THR A 79 -9.83 -12.41 14.10
CA THR A 79 -10.35 -11.12 13.62
C THR A 79 -9.38 -9.99 13.93
N LYS A 80 -8.78 -9.98 15.13
CA LYS A 80 -7.74 -9.01 15.49
C LYS A 80 -6.50 -9.14 14.60
N LEU A 81 -6.09 -10.36 14.26
CA LEU A 81 -5.04 -10.63 13.28
C LEU A 81 -5.39 -10.07 11.91
N CYS A 82 -6.61 -10.30 11.42
CA CYS A 82 -7.05 -9.75 10.12
C CYS A 82 -7.02 -8.21 10.11
N ARG A 83 -7.40 -7.56 11.21
CA ARG A 83 -7.27 -6.10 11.40
C ARG A 83 -5.81 -5.65 11.32
N PHE A 84 -4.95 -6.34 12.07
CA PHE A 84 -3.52 -6.06 12.08
C PHE A 84 -2.89 -6.24 10.68
N LEU A 85 -3.18 -7.34 9.99
CA LEU A 85 -2.68 -7.60 8.63
C LEU A 85 -3.22 -6.59 7.63
N CYS A 86 -4.47 -6.15 7.80
CA CYS A 86 -5.06 -5.13 6.96
C CYS A 86 -4.32 -3.81 7.14
N TYR A 87 -4.31 -3.24 8.36
CA TYR A 87 -3.89 -1.84 8.59
C TYR A 87 -2.83 -1.59 9.67
N GLY A 88 -2.39 -2.61 10.39
CA GLY A 88 -1.28 -2.54 11.36
C GLY A 88 -1.68 -2.23 12.80
N SER A 89 -2.96 -2.38 13.13
CA SER A 89 -3.47 -2.29 14.51
C SER A 89 -4.55 -3.35 14.73
N GLU A 90 -4.65 -3.87 15.95
CA GLU A 90 -5.73 -4.78 16.38
C GLU A 90 -7.00 -4.03 16.78
N GLU A 91 -6.88 -2.71 16.98
CA GLU A 91 -7.98 -1.84 17.34
C GLU A 91 -9.06 -1.79 16.26
N HIS A 92 -10.28 -1.52 16.68
CA HIS A 92 -11.43 -1.35 15.79
C HIS A 92 -11.39 -0.01 15.03
N ILE A 93 -10.46 0.89 15.36
CA ILE A 93 -10.32 2.21 14.74
C ILE A 93 -9.17 2.18 13.74
N TYR A 94 -9.50 2.36 12.46
CA TYR A 94 -8.50 2.62 11.45
C TYR A 94 -8.06 4.09 11.49
N THR A 95 -6.75 4.34 11.57
CA THR A 95 -6.20 5.67 11.32
C THR A 95 -5.47 5.72 9.99
N ALA A 96 -5.88 6.66 9.16
CA ALA A 96 -5.25 6.97 7.89
C ALA A 96 -3.92 7.72 8.06
N ARG A 97 -3.57 8.11 9.29
CA ARG A 97 -2.23 8.56 9.67
C ARG A 97 -1.28 7.40 9.45
N GLU A 98 -0.10 7.67 8.88
CA GLU A 98 0.99 6.69 8.89
C GLU A 98 1.27 6.36 10.36
N GLN A 99 0.77 5.21 10.83
CA GLN A 99 1.19 4.68 12.12
C GLN A 99 2.69 4.40 11.99
N GLY A 100 3.37 4.46 13.13
CA GLY A 100 4.81 4.28 13.19
C GLY A 100 5.25 2.93 12.61
N HIS A 101 6.55 2.73 12.67
CA HIS A 101 7.12 1.43 12.45
C HIS A 101 6.36 0.35 13.27
N VAL A 102 5.89 -0.72 12.63
CA VAL A 102 5.17 -1.81 13.31
C VAL A 102 6.09 -2.41 14.39
N THR A 103 5.57 -2.55 15.60
CA THR A 103 6.28 -3.13 16.76
C THR A 103 5.51 -4.32 17.31
N ILE A 104 6.19 -5.09 18.16
CA ILE A 104 5.61 -6.27 18.83
C ILE A 104 4.42 -5.91 19.73
N ASP A 105 4.37 -4.69 20.26
CA ASP A 105 3.30 -4.22 21.15
C ASP A 105 1.94 -4.12 20.44
N HIS A 106 1.95 -3.99 19.11
CA HIS A 106 0.73 -3.89 18.30
C HIS A 106 0.24 -5.26 17.79
N ALA A 107 0.87 -6.36 18.20
CA ALA A 107 0.68 -7.70 17.66
C ALA A 107 0.31 -8.74 18.74
N GLY A 108 -0.49 -8.34 19.73
CA GLY A 108 -0.93 -9.19 20.84
C GLY A 108 -1.68 -10.45 20.39
N ALA A 109 -2.67 -10.33 19.51
CA ALA A 109 -3.43 -11.45 18.95
C ALA A 109 -2.54 -12.38 18.12
N LEU A 110 -1.58 -11.83 17.36
CA LEU A 110 -0.61 -12.63 16.63
C LEU A 110 0.26 -13.47 17.59
N LEU A 111 0.72 -12.89 18.70
CA LEU A 111 1.50 -13.59 19.71
C LEU A 111 0.68 -14.67 20.42
N SER A 112 -0.58 -14.36 20.75
CA SER A 112 -1.55 -15.30 21.35
C SER A 112 -1.73 -16.55 20.47
N LEU A 113 -2.05 -16.35 19.19
CA LEU A 113 -2.21 -17.46 18.22
C LEU A 113 -0.95 -18.32 18.06
N LEU A 114 0.23 -17.70 18.14
CA LEU A 114 1.50 -18.43 18.09
C LEU A 114 1.75 -19.27 19.36
N GLN A 115 1.38 -18.75 20.53
CA GLN A 115 1.48 -19.47 21.81
C GLN A 115 0.51 -20.67 21.85
N GLU A 116 -0.66 -20.54 21.23
CA GLU A 116 -1.64 -21.62 21.06
C GLU A 116 -1.22 -22.70 20.05
N GLY A 117 -0.07 -22.55 19.37
CA GLY A 117 0.41 -23.50 18.35
C GLY A 117 -0.32 -23.38 17.01
N ARG A 118 -1.04 -22.29 16.77
CA ARG A 118 -1.81 -22.03 15.53
C ARG A 118 -1.02 -21.29 14.47
N GLY A 119 0.31 -21.30 14.54
CA GLY A 119 1.15 -20.49 13.65
C GLY A 119 1.08 -20.86 12.18
N ALA A 120 0.72 -22.09 11.82
CA ALA A 120 0.46 -22.46 10.42
C ALA A 120 -0.79 -21.76 9.86
N GLU A 121 -1.85 -21.64 10.65
CA GLU A 121 -3.07 -20.89 10.26
C GLU A 121 -2.75 -19.41 10.07
N VAL A 122 -1.96 -18.84 10.99
CA VAL A 122 -1.48 -17.45 10.88
C VAL A 122 -0.73 -17.22 9.56
N VAL A 123 0.16 -18.13 9.17
CA VAL A 123 0.92 -17.98 7.91
C VAL A 123 0.01 -18.04 6.69
N GLU A 124 -1.00 -18.91 6.69
CA GLU A 124 -1.97 -18.98 5.60
C GLU A 124 -2.80 -17.69 5.50
N GLU A 125 -3.18 -17.13 6.65
CA GLU A 125 -3.89 -15.86 6.73
C GLU A 125 -3.04 -14.68 6.21
N ILE A 126 -1.75 -14.64 6.57
CA ILE A 126 -0.79 -13.67 6.02
C ILE A 126 -0.71 -13.80 4.49
N LYS A 127 -0.62 -15.04 3.99
CA LYS A 127 -0.54 -15.34 2.56
C LYS A 127 -1.79 -14.87 1.82
N ARG A 128 -2.99 -15.19 2.34
CA ARG A 128 -4.27 -14.72 1.80
C ARG A 128 -4.30 -13.20 1.66
N PHE A 129 -3.99 -12.47 2.75
CA PHE A 129 -3.95 -11.00 2.74
C PHE A 129 -2.92 -10.42 1.77
N ALA A 130 -1.79 -11.11 1.56
CA ALA A 130 -0.75 -10.67 0.63
C ALA A 130 -1.13 -10.91 -0.84
N GLN A 131 -1.86 -12.00 -1.15
CA GLN A 131 -2.25 -12.40 -2.50
C GLN A 131 -3.47 -11.64 -3.01
N ASP A 132 -4.54 -11.61 -2.21
CA ASP A 132 -5.80 -10.94 -2.54
C ASP A 132 -5.63 -9.42 -2.61
N GLY A 133 -4.47 -8.93 -2.16
CA GLY A 133 -4.16 -7.52 -2.09
C GLY A 133 -5.01 -6.80 -1.05
N CYS A 134 -5.73 -7.52 -0.18
CA CYS A 134 -6.60 -6.95 0.84
C CYS A 134 -5.84 -6.04 1.83
N ALA A 135 -4.54 -6.27 2.00
CA ALA A 135 -3.68 -5.45 2.83
C ALA A 135 -3.54 -4.00 2.30
N VAL A 136 -3.86 -3.07 3.19
CA VAL A 136 -3.75 -1.61 3.02
C VAL A 136 -2.30 -1.21 3.13
N ARG A 137 -1.65 -1.78 4.14
CA ARG A 137 -0.22 -1.66 4.36
C ARG A 137 0.36 -3.05 4.23
N PRO A 138 1.33 -3.28 3.34
CA PRO A 138 1.99 -4.58 3.26
C PRO A 138 2.99 -4.81 4.42
N GLY A 139 3.38 -3.74 5.14
CA GLY A 139 4.31 -3.79 6.27
C GLY A 139 3.92 -4.78 7.38
N PRO A 140 2.69 -4.72 7.94
CA PRO A 140 2.20 -5.68 8.92
C PRO A 140 2.32 -7.15 8.50
N ALA A 141 2.04 -7.48 7.23
CA ALA A 141 2.22 -8.84 6.71
C ALA A 141 3.69 -9.28 6.74
N PHE A 142 4.63 -8.41 6.35
CA PHE A 142 6.06 -8.72 6.42
C PHE A 142 6.56 -8.85 7.85
N PHE A 143 6.04 -8.02 8.77
CA PHE A 143 6.33 -8.12 10.20
C PHE A 143 5.83 -9.45 10.77
N ALA A 144 4.57 -9.81 10.50
CA ALA A 144 3.97 -11.05 10.98
C ALA A 144 4.72 -12.28 10.44
N LEU A 145 5.11 -12.27 9.16
CA LEU A 145 5.93 -13.33 8.56
C LEU A 145 7.32 -13.40 9.20
N ALA A 146 7.94 -12.25 9.50
CA ALA A 146 9.24 -12.18 10.17
C ALA A 146 9.19 -12.76 11.59
N LEU A 147 8.07 -12.55 12.31
CA LEU A 147 7.81 -13.13 13.62
C LEU A 147 7.61 -14.66 13.52
N CYS A 148 6.73 -15.13 12.62
CA CYS A 148 6.48 -16.56 12.40
C CYS A 148 7.76 -17.33 12.00
N SER A 149 8.60 -16.74 11.14
CA SER A 149 9.85 -17.35 10.69
C SER A 149 10.97 -17.39 11.76
N GLN A 150 10.76 -16.77 12.93
CA GLN A 150 11.65 -16.84 14.09
C GLN A 150 11.01 -17.55 15.29
N HIS A 151 9.78 -18.02 15.16
CA HIS A 151 9.06 -18.69 16.24
C HIS A 151 9.79 -19.97 16.68
N SER A 152 9.60 -20.40 17.94
CA SER A 152 10.24 -21.59 18.49
C SER A 152 9.76 -22.89 17.81
N GLU A 153 8.51 -22.92 17.37
CA GLU A 153 7.88 -24.05 16.73
C GLU A 153 8.37 -24.30 15.28
N LEU A 154 8.74 -25.55 14.98
CA LEU A 154 9.28 -25.92 13.67
C LEU A 154 8.27 -25.79 12.52
N LYS A 155 7.03 -26.25 12.72
CA LYS A 155 5.98 -26.24 11.68
C LYS A 155 5.70 -24.81 11.21
N THR A 156 5.53 -23.89 12.16
CA THR A 156 5.32 -22.46 11.90
C THR A 156 6.49 -21.84 11.13
N ARG A 157 7.75 -22.11 11.53
CA ARG A 157 8.92 -21.62 10.78
C ARG A 157 8.97 -22.14 9.34
N GLN A 158 8.71 -23.43 9.15
CA GLN A 158 8.71 -24.06 7.82
C GLN A 158 7.62 -23.46 6.92
N ALA A 159 6.40 -23.28 7.46
CA ALA A 159 5.30 -22.63 6.74
C ALA A 159 5.69 -21.21 6.33
N ALA A 160 6.25 -20.41 7.25
CA ALA A 160 6.65 -19.03 6.97
C ALA A 160 7.71 -18.92 5.86
N PHE A 161 8.73 -19.79 5.86
CA PHE A 161 9.75 -19.79 4.80
C PHE A 161 9.20 -20.29 3.46
N LYS A 162 8.27 -21.25 3.46
CA LYS A 162 7.61 -21.72 2.23
C LYS A 162 6.77 -20.61 1.57
N ALA A 163 6.08 -19.81 2.39
CA ALA A 163 5.26 -18.69 1.91
C ALA A 163 6.06 -17.43 1.51
N LEU A 164 7.38 -17.40 1.75
CA LEU A 164 8.20 -16.20 1.60
C LEU A 164 8.11 -15.58 0.21
N LYS A 165 8.28 -16.37 -0.85
CA LYS A 165 8.26 -15.88 -2.24
C LYS A 165 6.89 -15.34 -2.64
N GLU A 166 5.83 -15.99 -2.18
CA GLU A 166 4.44 -15.62 -2.48
C GLU A 166 4.06 -14.28 -1.81
N ILE A 167 4.56 -14.04 -0.60
CA ILE A 167 4.30 -12.81 0.16
C ILE A 167 5.25 -11.69 -0.28
N CYS A 168 6.55 -11.97 -0.35
CA CYS A 168 7.58 -11.00 -0.71
C CYS A 168 7.82 -10.96 -2.23
N ARG A 169 6.83 -10.49 -2.98
CA ARG A 169 6.86 -10.47 -4.46
C ARG A 169 7.90 -9.54 -5.10
N ASP A 170 8.35 -8.51 -4.38
CA ASP A 170 9.29 -7.50 -4.87
C ASP A 170 10.51 -7.38 -3.94
N ALA A 171 11.63 -6.88 -4.48
CA ALA A 171 12.86 -6.62 -3.73
C ALA A 171 12.61 -5.80 -2.44
N ALA A 172 11.79 -4.77 -2.52
CA ALA A 172 11.42 -3.95 -1.36
C ALA A 172 10.72 -4.74 -0.25
N HIS A 173 9.89 -5.73 -0.60
CA HIS A 173 9.20 -6.59 0.36
C HIS A 173 10.20 -7.50 1.07
N LEU A 174 11.11 -8.11 0.30
CA LEU A 174 12.17 -8.95 0.86
C LEU A 174 13.07 -8.13 1.81
N PHE A 175 13.49 -6.92 1.42
CA PHE A 175 14.27 -6.05 2.29
C PHE A 175 13.54 -5.69 3.58
N SER A 176 12.23 -5.38 3.50
CA SER A 176 11.41 -5.11 4.68
C SER A 176 11.30 -6.33 5.59
N PHE A 177 11.07 -7.53 5.05
CA PHE A 177 11.07 -8.78 5.82
C PHE A 177 12.39 -9.02 6.56
N ILE A 178 13.53 -8.87 5.87
CA ILE A 178 14.85 -9.04 6.50
C ILE A 178 15.11 -7.97 7.57
N GLN A 179 14.67 -6.73 7.34
CA GLN A 179 14.78 -5.67 8.34
C GLN A 179 13.96 -5.99 9.61
N TYR A 180 12.70 -6.43 9.46
CA TYR A 180 11.89 -6.86 10.60
C TYR A 180 12.52 -8.03 11.35
N LYS A 181 13.10 -9.00 10.63
CA LYS A 181 13.84 -10.10 11.29
C LYS A 181 15.00 -9.58 12.12
N LYS A 182 15.73 -8.58 11.62
CA LYS A 182 16.85 -7.97 12.33
C LYS A 182 16.40 -7.27 13.61
N GLU A 183 15.28 -6.56 13.56
CA GLU A 183 14.75 -5.83 14.72
C GLU A 183 14.17 -6.77 15.78
N LEU A 184 13.54 -7.88 15.37
CA LEU A 184 12.98 -8.88 16.28
C LEU A 184 14.06 -9.76 16.96
N LYS A 185 15.29 -9.77 16.45
CA LYS A 185 16.40 -10.61 16.91
C LYS A 185 16.61 -10.54 18.43
N GLU A 186 16.66 -9.33 18.99
CA GLU A 186 16.96 -9.10 20.41
C GLU A 186 15.81 -9.58 21.30
N GLY A 187 14.57 -9.20 20.96
CA GLY A 187 13.37 -9.61 21.70
C GLY A 187 13.12 -11.11 21.65
N MET A 188 13.39 -11.76 20.52
CA MET A 188 13.21 -13.21 20.34
C MET A 188 14.43 -14.04 20.77
N LYS A 189 15.54 -13.39 21.17
CA LYS A 189 16.80 -14.04 21.60
C LYS A 189 17.30 -15.11 20.62
N CYS A 190 17.15 -14.87 19.32
CA CYS A 190 17.51 -15.83 18.27
C CYS A 190 18.48 -15.23 17.24
N GLY A 191 19.18 -16.10 16.50
CA GLY A 191 19.99 -15.68 15.35
C GLY A 191 19.14 -15.41 14.11
N ILE A 192 19.67 -14.61 13.18
CA ILE A 192 18.96 -14.27 11.92
C ILE A 192 19.32 -15.28 10.81
N TRP A 193 20.62 -15.46 10.55
CA TRP A 193 21.13 -16.18 9.38
C TRP A 193 21.35 -17.68 9.64
N GLY A 194 20.27 -18.40 9.93
CA GLY A 194 20.26 -19.86 9.95
C GLY A 194 20.20 -20.47 8.54
N ARG A 195 20.37 -21.81 8.44
CA ARG A 195 20.29 -22.54 7.16
C ARG A 195 18.97 -22.29 6.43
N ALA A 196 17.86 -22.22 7.16
CA ALA A 196 16.52 -22.00 6.60
C ALA A 196 16.40 -20.62 5.91
N LEU A 197 16.86 -19.54 6.55
CA LEU A 197 16.83 -18.21 5.95
C LEU A 197 17.74 -18.13 4.73
N ARG A 198 18.96 -18.67 4.82
CA ARG A 198 19.90 -18.70 3.68
C ARG A 198 19.30 -19.40 2.47
N LYS A 199 18.67 -20.57 2.68
CA LYS A 199 17.96 -21.30 1.64
C LYS A 199 16.79 -20.49 1.07
N ALA A 200 15.91 -19.97 1.92
CA ALA A 200 14.73 -19.22 1.47
C ALA A 200 15.09 -17.95 0.66
N VAL A 201 16.15 -17.23 1.05
CA VAL A 201 16.65 -16.08 0.28
C VAL A 201 17.29 -16.54 -1.03
N SER A 202 18.08 -17.62 -1.03
CA SER A 202 18.66 -18.17 -2.27
C SER A 202 17.58 -18.63 -3.25
N ASP A 203 16.54 -19.32 -2.77
CA ASP A 203 15.40 -19.77 -3.57
C ASP A 203 14.63 -18.56 -4.13
N TRP A 204 14.48 -17.48 -3.36
CA TRP A 204 13.84 -16.25 -3.83
C TRP A 204 14.52 -15.65 -5.06
N TYR A 205 15.85 -15.74 -5.18
CA TYR A 205 16.58 -15.27 -6.37
C TYR A 205 16.56 -16.31 -7.50
N ASN A 206 16.81 -17.58 -7.18
CA ASN A 206 17.01 -18.64 -8.17
C ASN A 206 15.72 -19.05 -8.89
N GLU A 207 14.57 -18.87 -8.27
CA GLU A 207 13.28 -19.28 -8.85
C GLU A 207 12.54 -18.14 -9.57
N GLN A 208 13.22 -17.04 -9.88
CA GLN A 208 12.65 -15.92 -10.64
C GLN A 208 12.98 -16.09 -12.13
N ASP A 209 12.11 -15.54 -12.97
CA ASP A 209 12.46 -15.26 -14.37
C ASP A 209 13.63 -14.26 -14.43
N ALA A 210 14.61 -14.52 -15.30
CA ALA A 210 15.86 -13.77 -15.30
C ALA A 210 15.66 -12.29 -15.68
N LEU A 211 14.81 -12.00 -16.67
CA LEU A 211 14.55 -10.62 -17.09
C LEU A 211 13.79 -9.85 -16.01
N SER A 212 12.80 -10.51 -15.38
CA SER A 212 12.06 -9.96 -14.24
C SER A 212 12.97 -9.66 -13.05
N LEU A 213 13.93 -10.54 -12.76
CA LEU A 213 14.93 -10.30 -11.72
C LEU A 213 15.85 -9.13 -12.08
N ALA A 214 16.31 -9.03 -13.34
CA ALA A 214 17.12 -7.91 -13.81
C ALA A 214 16.39 -6.56 -13.65
N ALA A 215 15.10 -6.53 -13.98
CA ALA A 215 14.24 -5.37 -13.74
C ALA A 215 14.10 -5.06 -12.24
N ALA A 216 13.88 -6.08 -11.40
CA ALA A 216 13.74 -5.90 -9.95
C ALA A 216 15.01 -5.30 -9.30
N VAL A 217 16.19 -5.82 -9.62
CA VAL A 217 17.47 -5.36 -9.01
C VAL A 217 17.90 -3.98 -9.48
N THR A 218 17.51 -3.59 -10.69
CA THR A 218 17.81 -2.25 -11.23
C THR A 218 16.81 -1.21 -10.74
N ARG A 219 15.52 -1.57 -10.59
CA ARG A 219 14.46 -0.72 -10.04
C ARG A 219 14.64 -0.45 -8.55
N CYS A 220 14.99 -1.46 -7.74
CA CYS A 220 15.16 -1.31 -6.29
C CYS A 220 16.53 -1.83 -5.83
N LYS A 221 17.58 -1.04 -6.05
CA LYS A 221 18.95 -1.41 -5.65
C LYS A 221 19.10 -1.67 -4.15
N GLN A 222 18.44 -0.83 -3.34
CA GLN A 222 18.45 -0.94 -1.88
C GLN A 222 17.19 -0.31 -1.28
N ARG A 223 16.77 -0.80 -0.11
CA ARG A 223 15.71 -0.20 0.70
C ARG A 223 15.90 -0.57 2.17
N GLY A 224 15.58 0.36 3.07
CA GLY A 224 15.60 0.07 4.52
C GLY A 224 16.96 -0.34 5.07
N GLY A 225 18.06 0.09 4.43
CA GLY A 225 19.43 -0.26 4.83
C GLY A 225 19.92 -1.63 4.31
N TRP A 226 19.16 -2.28 3.44
CA TRP A 226 19.55 -3.54 2.79
C TRP A 226 19.68 -3.36 1.28
N SER A 227 20.68 -4.01 0.70
CA SER A 227 20.88 -4.11 -0.74
C SER A 227 20.81 -5.57 -1.21
N HIS A 228 20.64 -5.78 -2.52
CA HIS A 228 20.75 -7.13 -3.09
C HIS A 228 22.15 -7.73 -2.88
N GLN A 229 23.19 -6.91 -2.85
CA GLN A 229 24.57 -7.35 -2.58
C GLN A 229 24.69 -7.95 -1.17
N ASP A 230 24.06 -7.33 -0.17
CA ASP A 230 24.06 -7.83 1.20
C ASP A 230 23.36 -9.18 1.29
N LEU A 231 22.17 -9.30 0.68
CA LEU A 231 21.40 -10.54 0.73
C LEU A 231 22.11 -11.69 0.01
N LEU A 232 22.69 -11.45 -1.17
CA LEU A 232 23.45 -12.48 -1.91
C LEU A 232 24.67 -12.95 -1.10
N ARG A 233 25.39 -12.04 -0.44
CA ARG A 233 26.53 -12.37 0.42
C ARG A 233 26.13 -13.19 1.64
N LEU A 234 25.11 -12.75 2.37
CA LEU A 234 24.71 -13.36 3.65
C LEU A 234 23.95 -14.68 3.46
N SER A 235 23.23 -14.83 2.34
CA SER A 235 22.58 -16.08 1.97
C SER A 235 23.54 -17.14 1.42
N HIS A 236 24.73 -16.72 0.96
CA HIS A 236 25.63 -17.56 0.17
C HIS A 236 24.91 -18.17 -1.05
N THR A 237 24.10 -17.36 -1.74
CA THR A 237 23.32 -17.80 -2.90
C THR A 237 24.25 -18.36 -3.98
N LYS A 238 24.03 -19.62 -4.35
CA LYS A 238 24.64 -20.23 -5.54
C LYS A 238 23.64 -20.06 -6.70
N PRO A 239 23.99 -19.30 -7.75
CA PRO A 239 23.12 -19.12 -8.91
C PRO A 239 22.72 -20.46 -9.54
N ALA A 240 21.44 -20.64 -9.83
CA ALA A 240 20.91 -21.85 -10.47
C ALA A 240 21.12 -21.89 -11.99
N THR A 241 21.15 -20.73 -12.64
CA THR A 241 21.36 -20.58 -14.10
C THR A 241 22.42 -19.52 -14.39
N ASP A 242 22.96 -19.53 -15.62
CA ASP A 242 23.95 -18.54 -16.06
C ASP A 242 23.37 -17.12 -16.09
N ALA A 243 22.08 -16.96 -16.40
CA ALA A 243 21.41 -15.66 -16.36
C ALA A 243 21.31 -15.12 -14.92
N ILE A 244 21.02 -15.97 -13.93
CA ILE A 244 21.05 -15.57 -12.51
C ILE A 244 22.49 -15.29 -12.06
N ALA A 245 23.48 -16.01 -12.59
CA ALA A 245 24.90 -15.78 -12.31
C ALA A 245 25.38 -14.42 -12.86
N LEU A 246 24.95 -14.07 -14.07
CA LEU A 246 25.14 -12.76 -14.69
C LEU A 246 24.57 -11.65 -13.79
N ILE A 247 23.31 -11.75 -13.38
CA ILE A 247 22.64 -10.73 -12.55
C ILE A 247 23.32 -10.63 -11.17
N SER A 248 23.66 -11.76 -10.58
CA SER A 248 24.40 -11.81 -9.31
C SER A 248 25.76 -11.14 -9.42
N LYS A 249 26.48 -11.34 -10.54
CA LYS A 249 27.74 -10.66 -10.83
C LYS A 249 27.54 -9.15 -11.02
N TYR A 250 26.53 -8.74 -11.78
CA TYR A 250 26.17 -7.33 -11.98
C TYR A 250 25.94 -6.63 -10.62
N VAL A 251 25.15 -7.22 -9.73
CA VAL A 251 24.85 -6.65 -8.41
C VAL A 251 26.08 -6.60 -7.50
N THR A 252 26.94 -7.61 -7.56
CA THR A 252 28.06 -7.74 -6.59
C THR A 252 29.35 -7.08 -7.05
N LYS A 253 29.59 -6.97 -8.37
CA LYS A 253 30.84 -6.53 -8.99
C LYS A 253 30.67 -5.34 -9.96
N GLY A 254 29.46 -5.10 -10.45
CA GLY A 254 29.15 -3.99 -11.37
C GLY A 254 29.23 -4.36 -12.85
N TRP A 255 28.85 -3.40 -13.70
CA TRP A 255 28.67 -3.60 -15.14
C TRP A 255 29.96 -3.91 -15.91
N LYS A 256 31.08 -3.25 -15.61
CA LYS A 256 32.36 -3.46 -16.32
C LYS A 256 32.85 -4.90 -16.21
N GLU A 257 32.72 -5.50 -15.03
CA GLU A 257 33.08 -6.89 -14.75
C GLU A 257 32.16 -7.89 -15.46
N VAL A 258 30.91 -7.50 -15.68
CA VAL A 258 29.95 -8.27 -16.48
C VAL A 258 30.33 -8.22 -17.95
N GLN A 259 30.59 -7.03 -18.51
CA GLN A 259 31.02 -6.90 -19.91
C GLN A 259 32.26 -7.75 -20.19
N GLY A 260 33.31 -7.64 -19.36
CA GLY A 260 34.52 -8.44 -19.54
C GLY A 260 34.32 -9.95 -19.40
N ALA A 261 33.41 -10.40 -18.52
CA ALA A 261 33.18 -11.82 -18.29
C ALA A 261 32.30 -12.51 -19.35
N TYR A 262 31.54 -11.74 -20.13
CA TYR A 262 30.54 -12.24 -21.07
C TYR A 262 30.75 -11.79 -22.53
N ALA A 263 31.77 -10.96 -22.82
CA ALA A 263 32.08 -10.48 -24.18
C ALA A 263 32.46 -11.62 -25.15
N ASP A 264 33.30 -12.56 -24.71
CA ASP A 264 33.86 -13.61 -25.57
C ASP A 264 33.21 -14.99 -25.35
N LYS A 265 32.07 -15.04 -24.65
CA LYS A 265 31.38 -16.29 -24.35
C LYS A 265 30.23 -16.53 -25.31
N GLU A 266 30.09 -17.79 -25.73
CA GLU A 266 28.85 -18.25 -26.34
C GLU A 266 27.76 -18.24 -25.27
N ASN A 267 26.86 -17.25 -25.38
CA ASN A 267 25.82 -16.99 -24.40
C ASN A 267 24.49 -17.53 -24.90
N SER A 268 23.71 -18.13 -24.00
CA SER A 268 22.33 -18.54 -24.32
C SER A 268 21.47 -17.32 -24.65
N GLU A 269 20.36 -17.55 -25.37
CA GLU A 269 19.43 -16.48 -25.76
C GLU A 269 18.90 -15.69 -24.54
N GLU A 270 18.64 -16.38 -23.42
CA GLU A 270 18.22 -15.75 -22.16
C GLU A 270 19.29 -14.81 -21.59
N VAL A 271 20.56 -15.24 -21.59
CA VAL A 271 21.69 -14.41 -21.13
C VAL A 271 21.87 -13.19 -22.02
N VAL A 272 21.75 -13.34 -23.34
CA VAL A 272 21.83 -12.21 -24.30
C VAL A 272 20.72 -11.19 -24.05
N LYS A 273 19.48 -11.64 -23.82
CA LYS A 273 18.35 -10.75 -23.48
C LYS A 273 18.62 -9.94 -22.20
N VAL A 274 19.14 -10.60 -21.16
CA VAL A 274 19.47 -9.92 -19.89
C VAL A 274 20.65 -8.95 -20.06
N LEU A 275 21.68 -9.32 -20.82
CA LEU A 275 22.81 -8.43 -21.14
C LEU A 275 22.34 -7.17 -21.86
N SER A 276 21.52 -7.33 -22.91
CA SER A 276 20.95 -6.21 -23.67
C SER A 276 20.12 -5.29 -22.77
N TYR A 277 19.28 -5.86 -21.91
CA TYR A 277 18.49 -5.07 -20.95
C TYR A 277 19.37 -4.29 -19.96
N LEU A 278 20.38 -4.94 -19.36
CA LEU A 278 21.28 -4.27 -18.42
C LEU A 278 22.14 -3.20 -19.10
N GLU A 279 22.55 -3.43 -20.35
CA GLU A 279 23.26 -2.45 -21.16
C GLU A 279 22.44 -1.20 -21.37
N VAL A 280 21.15 -1.33 -21.75
CA VAL A 280 20.22 -0.21 -21.88
C VAL A 280 20.12 0.57 -20.57
N VAL A 281 19.93 -0.12 -19.44
CA VAL A 281 19.81 0.51 -18.12
C VAL A 281 21.10 1.26 -17.73
N GLU A 282 22.28 0.75 -18.11
CA GLU A 282 23.54 1.45 -17.89
C GLU A 282 23.75 2.60 -18.87
N LYS A 283 23.36 2.43 -20.14
CA LYS A 283 23.43 3.46 -21.18
C LYS A 283 22.64 4.69 -20.77
N VAL A 284 21.41 4.52 -20.29
CA VAL A 284 20.57 5.62 -19.80
C VAL A 284 21.25 6.39 -18.68
N LYS A 285 21.90 5.72 -17.72
CA LYS A 285 22.59 6.39 -16.61
C LYS A 285 23.78 7.23 -17.05
N HIS A 286 24.38 6.94 -18.20
CA HIS A 286 25.54 7.68 -18.70
C HIS A 286 25.18 8.70 -19.79
N SER A 287 24.00 8.59 -20.38
CA SER A 287 23.51 9.56 -21.37
C SER A 287 23.14 10.88 -20.70
N ARG A 288 23.54 11.98 -21.36
CA ARG A 288 23.15 13.36 -21.02
C ARG A 288 22.14 13.92 -22.03
N ASP A 289 21.83 13.18 -23.07
CA ASP A 289 20.92 13.60 -24.12
C ASP A 289 19.49 13.23 -23.74
N GLU A 290 18.64 14.25 -23.62
CA GLU A 290 17.23 14.09 -23.23
C GLU A 290 16.43 13.32 -24.29
N THR A 291 16.81 13.42 -25.58
CA THR A 291 16.13 12.74 -26.68
C THR A 291 16.44 11.23 -26.68
N GLU A 292 17.71 10.88 -26.46
CA GLU A 292 18.14 9.50 -26.32
C GLU A 292 17.50 8.84 -25.09
N VAL A 293 17.53 9.52 -23.94
CA VAL A 293 16.89 9.02 -22.71
C VAL A 293 15.40 8.79 -22.93
N SER A 294 14.70 9.71 -23.59
CA SER A 294 13.26 9.58 -23.87
C SER A 294 12.98 8.37 -24.79
N SER A 295 13.80 8.17 -25.81
CA SER A 295 13.66 7.02 -26.73
C SER A 295 13.88 5.69 -26.01
N LEU A 296 14.90 5.62 -25.14
CA LEU A 296 15.19 4.41 -24.35
C LEU A 296 14.09 4.10 -23.32
N ILE A 297 13.42 5.11 -22.77
CA ILE A 297 12.27 4.93 -21.90
C ILE A 297 11.10 4.31 -22.67
N GLU A 298 10.79 4.81 -23.87
CA GLU A 298 9.66 4.34 -24.66
C GLU A 298 9.90 2.93 -25.22
N GLU A 299 11.12 2.63 -25.70
CA GLU A 299 11.47 1.33 -26.28
C GLU A 299 11.53 0.21 -25.23
N HIS A 300 12.14 0.49 -24.07
CA HIS A 300 12.43 -0.52 -23.06
C HIS A 300 11.57 -0.41 -21.80
N LYS A 301 10.58 0.49 -21.79
CA LYS A 301 9.62 0.71 -20.69
C LYS A 301 10.30 0.95 -19.35
N LEU A 302 11.34 1.79 -19.37
CA LEU A 302 12.13 2.07 -18.18
C LEU A 302 11.32 2.88 -17.17
N GLU A 303 11.48 2.52 -15.90
CA GLU A 303 10.81 3.19 -14.80
C GLU A 303 11.64 4.35 -14.25
N ARG A 304 10.96 5.29 -13.59
CA ARG A 304 11.54 6.49 -12.97
C ARG A 304 12.71 6.16 -12.03
N GLU A 305 12.64 5.05 -11.31
CA GLU A 305 13.64 4.59 -10.34
C GLU A 305 14.97 4.17 -11.00
N GLN A 306 14.96 3.90 -12.31
CA GLN A 306 16.15 3.49 -13.07
C GLN A 306 16.92 4.69 -13.64
N LEU A 307 16.31 5.88 -13.65
CA LEU A 307 16.89 7.13 -14.16
C LEU A 307 17.72 7.87 -13.11
N LEU A 308 18.60 8.77 -13.57
CA LEU A 308 19.29 9.70 -12.68
C LEU A 308 18.38 10.84 -12.23
N THR A 309 18.71 11.42 -11.07
CA THR A 309 17.97 12.57 -10.53
C THR A 309 17.99 13.79 -11.44
N ASP A 310 19.04 13.92 -12.27
CA ASP A 310 19.17 15.04 -13.20
C ASP A 310 18.26 14.88 -14.42
N HIS A 311 18.07 13.65 -14.91
CA HIS A 311 17.08 13.37 -15.98
C HIS A 311 15.67 13.78 -15.57
N LEU A 312 15.34 13.61 -14.28
CA LEU A 312 14.02 13.97 -13.72
C LEU A 312 13.77 15.49 -13.61
N ARG A 313 14.70 16.33 -14.08
CA ARG A 313 14.50 17.78 -14.23
C ARG A 313 13.98 18.16 -15.63
N SER A 314 14.19 17.31 -16.63
CA SER A 314 13.76 17.57 -18.01
C SER A 314 12.26 17.32 -18.17
N LYS A 315 11.55 18.29 -18.74
CA LYS A 315 10.13 18.13 -19.11
C LYS A 315 9.97 17.03 -20.17
N GLN A 316 10.87 16.98 -21.16
CA GLN A 316 10.84 16.01 -22.25
C GLN A 316 10.92 14.56 -21.73
N VAL A 317 11.85 14.29 -20.80
CA VAL A 317 11.97 12.97 -20.16
C VAL A 317 10.69 12.61 -19.39
N TRP A 318 10.07 13.59 -18.73
CA TRP A 318 8.78 13.38 -18.06
C TRP A 318 7.65 13.07 -19.04
N SER A 319 7.62 13.68 -20.23
CA SER A 319 6.60 13.39 -21.25
C SER A 319 6.67 11.93 -21.72
N ALA A 320 7.88 11.35 -21.85
CA ALA A 320 8.07 9.93 -22.12
C ALA A 320 7.65 9.05 -20.92
N LEU A 321 8.14 9.39 -19.71
CA LEU A 321 7.78 8.67 -18.48
C LEU A 321 6.27 8.64 -18.20
N LEU A 322 5.56 9.75 -18.46
CA LEU A 322 4.13 9.86 -18.20
C LEU A 322 3.27 8.92 -19.04
N LYS A 323 3.81 8.32 -20.11
CA LYS A 323 3.12 7.27 -20.88
C LYS A 323 3.21 5.92 -20.15
N GLU A 324 4.37 5.61 -19.58
CA GLU A 324 4.67 4.31 -18.96
C GLU A 324 4.31 4.23 -17.46
N ILE A 325 4.39 5.34 -16.71
CA ILE A 325 4.14 5.35 -15.27
C ILE A 325 2.72 4.84 -14.95
N SER A 326 2.58 4.01 -13.92
CA SER A 326 1.27 3.54 -13.46
C SER A 326 0.38 4.68 -12.93
N LEU A 327 -0.93 4.58 -13.15
CA LEU A 327 -1.88 5.58 -12.65
C LEU A 327 -1.87 5.70 -11.12
N HIS A 328 -1.64 4.59 -10.39
CA HIS A 328 -1.44 4.61 -8.93
C HIS A 328 -0.26 5.49 -8.51
N SER A 329 0.82 5.50 -9.29
CA SER A 329 1.98 6.36 -9.04
C SER A 329 1.66 7.81 -9.36
N ILE A 330 0.98 8.08 -10.48
CA ILE A 330 0.55 9.44 -10.86
C ILE A 330 -0.25 10.09 -9.73
N LEU A 331 -1.31 9.42 -9.25
CA LEU A 331 -2.17 9.93 -8.17
C LEU A 331 -1.39 10.33 -6.89
N LYS A 332 -0.24 9.72 -6.63
CA LYS A 332 0.61 10.02 -5.46
C LYS A 332 1.58 11.18 -5.68
N ILE A 333 2.02 11.41 -6.92
CA ILE A 333 3.11 12.35 -7.22
C ILE A 333 2.65 13.65 -7.90
N LEU A 334 1.36 13.78 -8.25
CA LEU A 334 0.80 14.98 -8.90
C LEU A 334 1.21 16.29 -8.25
N GLY A 335 0.99 16.45 -6.93
CA GLY A 335 1.37 17.67 -6.22
C GLY A 335 2.86 17.99 -6.32
N LYS A 336 3.73 16.97 -6.33
CA LYS A 336 5.16 17.14 -6.53
C LYS A 336 5.50 17.54 -7.96
N MET A 337 4.83 16.95 -8.96
CA MET A 337 5.03 17.30 -10.37
C MET A 337 4.59 18.73 -10.66
N THR A 338 3.44 19.16 -10.14
CA THR A 338 2.97 20.56 -10.24
C THR A 338 3.90 21.53 -9.50
N SER A 339 4.34 21.18 -8.28
CA SER A 339 5.30 22.01 -7.52
C SER A 339 6.62 22.21 -8.27
N ASN A 340 7.07 21.19 -8.99
CA ASN A 340 8.28 21.23 -9.82
C ASN A 340 8.08 21.88 -11.20
N LYS A 341 6.91 22.47 -11.48
CA LYS A 341 6.55 23.07 -12.77
C LYS A 341 6.63 22.10 -13.96
N LEU A 342 6.46 20.80 -13.70
CA LEU A 342 6.33 19.79 -14.76
C LEU A 342 4.91 19.77 -15.33
N LEU A 343 3.93 20.11 -14.49
CA LEU A 343 2.53 20.24 -14.88
C LEU A 343 2.17 21.72 -14.81
N GLU A 344 2.11 22.34 -15.97
CA GLU A 344 1.65 23.72 -16.13
C GLU A 344 0.23 23.70 -16.71
N PRO A 345 -0.61 24.71 -16.40
CA PRO A 345 -1.95 24.80 -16.96
C PRO A 345 -1.88 24.80 -18.49
N ARG A 346 -2.71 23.95 -19.12
CA ARG A 346 -2.77 23.77 -20.59
C ARG A 346 -1.48 23.22 -21.23
N SER A 347 -0.55 22.65 -20.46
CA SER A 347 0.62 21.96 -21.03
C SER A 347 0.25 20.60 -21.64
N SER A 348 1.12 20.09 -22.52
CA SER A 348 0.90 18.78 -23.15
C SER A 348 0.91 17.63 -22.13
N GLU A 349 1.74 17.73 -21.09
CA GLU A 349 1.88 16.78 -20.00
C GLU A 349 0.60 16.72 -19.15
N THR A 350 0.02 17.89 -18.86
CA THR A 350 -1.26 18.00 -18.16
C THR A 350 -2.37 17.33 -18.97
N GLN A 351 -2.40 17.52 -20.29
CA GLN A 351 -3.38 16.87 -21.15
C GLN A 351 -3.22 15.34 -21.16
N ILE A 352 -1.99 14.82 -21.27
CA ILE A 352 -1.72 13.37 -21.21
C ILE A 352 -2.27 12.76 -19.91
N ILE A 353 -2.05 13.42 -18.77
CA ILE A 353 -2.56 12.94 -17.48
C ILE A 353 -4.10 12.97 -17.46
N CYS A 354 -4.71 14.07 -17.90
CA CYS A 354 -6.16 14.20 -17.97
C CYS A 354 -6.79 13.10 -18.84
N ASP A 355 -6.21 12.83 -20.01
CA ASP A 355 -6.68 11.80 -20.93
C ASP A 355 -6.57 10.40 -20.32
N ARG A 356 -5.43 10.09 -19.66
CA ARG A 356 -5.24 8.81 -18.98
C ARG A 356 -6.18 8.61 -17.79
N LEU A 357 -6.46 9.67 -17.02
CA LEU A 357 -7.40 9.62 -15.89
C LEU A 357 -8.85 9.44 -16.36
N GLN A 358 -9.20 10.02 -17.51
CA GLN A 358 -10.56 9.92 -18.06
C GLN A 358 -10.77 8.63 -18.87
N ASN A 359 -9.70 7.92 -19.22
CA ASN A 359 -9.77 6.68 -19.99
C ASN A 359 -10.20 5.49 -19.12
N GLU A 360 -11.42 5.00 -19.36
CA GLU A 360 -12.03 3.86 -18.68
C GLU A 360 -11.22 2.57 -18.77
N SER A 361 -10.70 2.22 -19.96
CA SER A 361 -9.86 1.03 -20.12
C SER A 361 -8.58 1.09 -19.29
N SER A 362 -8.01 2.28 -19.14
CA SER A 362 -6.80 2.51 -18.35
C SER A 362 -7.08 2.41 -16.85
N LEU A 363 -8.21 2.97 -16.38
CA LEU A 363 -8.69 2.82 -15.00
C LEU A 363 -8.96 1.35 -14.67
N LYS A 364 -9.59 0.61 -15.60
CA LYS A 364 -9.90 -0.82 -15.43
C LYS A 364 -8.66 -1.69 -15.35
N LYS A 365 -7.73 -1.52 -16.30
CA LYS A 365 -6.45 -2.23 -16.31
C LYS A 365 -5.65 -1.99 -15.03
N ALA A 366 -5.67 -0.76 -14.52
CA ALA A 366 -4.97 -0.40 -13.28
C ALA A 366 -5.72 -0.77 -11.99
N LYS A 367 -6.97 -1.27 -12.09
CA LYS A 367 -7.86 -1.60 -10.95
C LYS A 367 -7.89 -0.47 -9.91
N ILE A 368 -8.09 0.76 -10.38
CA ILE A 368 -8.13 1.93 -9.47
C ILE A 368 -9.50 1.98 -8.81
N HIS A 369 -9.50 2.07 -7.49
CA HIS A 369 -10.72 2.19 -6.70
C HIS A 369 -11.16 3.66 -6.59
N PRO A 370 -12.48 3.96 -6.57
CA PRO A 370 -12.99 5.34 -6.47
C PRO A 370 -12.41 6.14 -5.33
N PHE A 371 -12.31 5.53 -4.15
CA PHE A 371 -11.78 6.25 -3.01
C PHE A 371 -10.29 6.64 -3.15
N SER A 372 -9.48 5.87 -3.88
CA SER A 372 -8.08 6.25 -4.14
C SER A 372 -7.99 7.55 -4.92
N ILE A 373 -8.94 7.78 -5.84
CA ILE A 373 -9.06 9.01 -6.62
C ILE A 373 -9.56 10.16 -5.74
N LEU A 374 -10.61 9.93 -4.94
CA LEU A 374 -11.14 10.93 -3.99
C LEU A 374 -10.04 11.46 -3.07
N LEU A 375 -9.26 10.54 -2.49
CA LEU A 375 -8.17 10.92 -1.62
C LEU A 375 -7.04 11.66 -2.35
N ALA A 376 -6.72 11.27 -3.58
CA ALA A 376 -5.73 11.97 -4.38
C ALA A 376 -6.22 13.39 -4.72
N SER A 377 -7.50 13.53 -5.08
CA SER A 377 -8.16 14.82 -5.36
C SER A 377 -8.11 15.75 -4.16
N GLU A 378 -8.54 15.31 -2.98
CA GLU A 378 -8.51 16.14 -1.77
C GLU A 378 -7.09 16.53 -1.34
N ASN A 379 -6.12 15.61 -1.49
CA ASN A 379 -4.72 15.95 -1.23
C ASN A 379 -4.15 16.95 -2.24
N TYR A 380 -4.53 16.84 -3.52
CA TYR A 380 -4.08 17.73 -4.57
C TYR A 380 -4.69 19.12 -4.43
N LYS A 381 -6.01 19.20 -4.16
CA LYS A 381 -6.78 20.41 -3.89
C LYS A 381 -6.22 21.24 -2.73
N ARG A 382 -5.64 20.59 -1.71
CA ARG A 382 -5.01 21.27 -0.57
C ARG A 382 -3.83 22.17 -0.97
N GLY A 383 -3.20 21.97 -2.13
CA GLY A 383 -2.08 22.81 -2.59
C GLY A 383 -0.78 22.67 -1.80
N GLN A 384 -0.71 21.72 -0.84
CA GLN A 384 0.50 21.50 -0.05
C GLN A 384 0.66 20.05 0.42
N GLY A 385 1.91 19.63 0.48
CA GLY A 385 2.31 18.32 1.01
C GLY A 385 2.07 18.25 2.53
N TYR A 386 1.93 17.03 3.06
CA TYR A 386 1.64 16.82 4.49
C TYR A 386 2.69 17.42 5.44
N GLN A 387 3.96 17.48 4.99
CA GLN A 387 5.05 18.11 5.75
C GLN A 387 5.14 19.64 5.55
N GLY A 388 4.27 20.25 4.75
CA GLY A 388 4.24 21.69 4.47
C GLY A 388 5.38 22.24 3.59
N LYS A 389 6.42 21.43 3.30
CA LYS A 389 7.61 21.86 2.53
C LYS A 389 7.35 22.05 1.04
N THR A 390 6.48 21.23 0.46
CA THR A 390 6.15 21.26 -0.97
C THR A 390 4.80 21.94 -1.13
N LYS A 391 4.76 23.03 -1.90
CA LYS A 391 3.54 23.80 -2.20
C LYS A 391 3.32 23.84 -3.70
N TRP A 392 2.07 23.84 -4.11
CA TRP A 392 1.65 23.94 -5.50
C TRP A 392 0.26 24.59 -5.59
N GLU A 393 -0.07 25.09 -6.77
CA GLU A 393 -1.42 25.52 -7.10
C GLU A 393 -2.13 24.39 -7.84
N ALA A 394 -3.32 24.01 -7.41
CA ALA A 394 -4.03 22.89 -7.99
C ALA A 394 -4.61 23.28 -9.36
N ASP A 395 -4.28 22.52 -10.40
CA ASP A 395 -4.84 22.71 -11.74
C ASP A 395 -6.31 22.25 -11.80
N SER A 396 -7.18 23.12 -12.32
CA SER A 396 -8.62 22.85 -12.40
C SER A 396 -8.97 21.77 -13.43
N GLY A 397 -8.17 21.62 -14.49
CA GLY A 397 -8.32 20.56 -15.48
C GLY A 397 -8.05 19.18 -14.88
N ILE A 398 -6.98 19.04 -14.10
CA ILE A 398 -6.65 17.80 -13.38
C ILE A 398 -7.74 17.47 -12.36
N LEU A 399 -8.22 18.44 -11.59
CA LEU A 399 -9.31 18.23 -10.63
C LEU A 399 -10.59 17.74 -11.32
N LYS A 400 -10.96 18.34 -12.46
CA LYS A 400 -12.10 17.89 -13.26
C LYS A 400 -11.90 16.49 -13.83
N ALA A 401 -10.69 16.16 -14.28
CA ALA A 401 -10.35 14.82 -14.76
C ALA A 401 -10.46 13.78 -13.63
N MET A 402 -10.02 14.12 -12.41
CA MET A 402 -10.17 13.26 -11.23
C MET A 402 -11.63 13.06 -10.83
N ASP A 403 -12.46 14.09 -10.90
CA ASP A 403 -13.90 13.98 -10.63
C ASP A 403 -14.57 13.02 -11.62
N CYS A 404 -14.29 13.14 -12.93
CA CYS A 404 -14.75 12.17 -13.92
C CYS A 404 -14.22 10.75 -13.66
N ALA A 405 -12.94 10.64 -13.31
CA ALA A 405 -12.30 9.35 -13.02
C ALA A 405 -12.90 8.68 -11.78
N PHE A 406 -13.31 9.44 -10.76
CA PHE A 406 -13.99 8.95 -9.57
C PHE A 406 -15.24 8.16 -9.96
N TYR A 407 -16.15 8.73 -10.74
CA TYR A 407 -17.39 8.05 -11.15
C TYR A 407 -17.15 6.87 -12.11
N LYS A 408 -16.18 6.99 -13.03
CA LYS A 408 -15.83 5.88 -13.93
C LYS A 408 -15.28 4.69 -13.14
N SER A 409 -14.45 4.94 -12.14
CA SER A 409 -13.78 3.87 -11.39
C SER A 409 -14.69 2.96 -10.57
N PHE A 410 -16.00 3.25 -10.45
CA PHE A 410 -16.97 2.34 -9.82
C PHE A 410 -17.06 1.00 -10.55
N MET A 411 -16.74 0.96 -11.86
CA MET A 411 -16.66 -0.29 -12.64
C MET A 411 -15.65 -1.31 -12.07
N ASN A 412 -14.70 -0.86 -11.25
CA ASN A 412 -13.66 -1.69 -10.66
C ASN A 412 -14.05 -2.25 -9.29
N VAL A 413 -15.23 -1.90 -8.78
CA VAL A 413 -15.76 -2.45 -7.54
C VAL A 413 -16.56 -3.69 -7.91
N GLU A 414 -16.17 -4.84 -7.35
CA GLU A 414 -16.88 -6.10 -7.61
C GLU A 414 -18.16 -6.16 -6.76
N PRO A 415 -19.34 -6.40 -7.37
CA PRO A 415 -20.57 -6.52 -6.62
C PRO A 415 -20.61 -7.82 -5.80
N ILE A 416 -21.13 -7.73 -4.58
CA ILE A 416 -21.39 -8.83 -3.66
C ILE A 416 -22.68 -9.57 -4.08
N GLY A 417 -23.64 -8.87 -4.70
CA GLY A 417 -24.89 -9.46 -5.19
C GLY A 417 -25.87 -9.84 -4.07
N LYS A 418 -25.74 -9.22 -2.91
CA LYS A 418 -26.59 -9.45 -1.73
C LYS A 418 -27.53 -8.26 -1.50
N ARG A 419 -28.51 -8.46 -0.62
CA ARG A 419 -29.36 -7.36 -0.11
C ARG A 419 -28.62 -6.64 1.00
N LEU A 420 -28.35 -5.36 0.80
CA LEU A 420 -27.54 -4.56 1.72
C LEU A 420 -28.38 -3.44 2.34
N VAL A 421 -28.13 -3.22 3.63
CA VAL A 421 -28.56 -2.00 4.33
C VAL A 421 -27.31 -1.24 4.69
N VAL A 422 -27.18 -0.02 4.18
CA VAL A 422 -26.09 0.90 4.49
C VAL A 422 -26.63 1.94 5.45
N ALA A 423 -26.31 1.79 6.73
CA ALA A 423 -26.69 2.75 7.77
C ALA A 423 -25.52 3.71 8.04
N VAL A 424 -25.73 4.99 7.75
CA VAL A 424 -24.74 6.06 7.92
C VAL A 424 -24.96 6.74 9.27
N ASP A 425 -23.93 6.75 10.10
CA ASP A 425 -23.94 7.52 11.34
C ASP A 425 -23.87 9.02 10.98
N VAL A 426 -24.94 9.76 11.25
CA VAL A 426 -25.04 11.20 11.04
C VAL A 426 -24.91 11.99 12.34
N SER A 427 -24.28 11.41 13.38
CA SER A 427 -23.96 12.11 14.62
C SER A 427 -22.83 13.14 14.46
N THR A 428 -22.40 13.75 15.56
CA THR A 428 -21.28 14.72 15.63
C THR A 428 -19.98 14.22 14.95
N SER A 429 -19.84 12.90 14.77
CA SER A 429 -18.76 12.27 14.01
C SER A 429 -18.63 12.76 12.56
N LEU A 430 -19.71 13.25 11.91
CA LEU A 430 -19.68 13.77 10.53
C LEU A 430 -18.99 15.13 10.36
N THR A 431 -18.76 15.86 11.46
CA THR A 431 -18.11 17.19 11.42
C THR A 431 -16.59 17.12 11.46
N SER A 432 -16.03 15.91 11.54
CA SER A 432 -14.61 15.66 11.72
C SER A 432 -13.86 15.44 10.40
N VAL A 433 -12.53 15.32 10.49
CA VAL A 433 -11.66 14.89 9.38
C VAL A 433 -11.25 13.44 9.62
N VAL A 434 -11.27 12.62 8.57
CA VAL A 434 -10.80 11.24 8.66
C VAL A 434 -9.33 11.25 9.09
N PRO A 435 -8.97 10.66 10.25
CA PRO A 435 -7.67 10.87 10.88
C PRO A 435 -6.48 10.60 9.94
N GLY A 436 -5.65 11.61 9.70
CA GLY A 436 -4.49 11.51 8.81
C GLY A 436 -4.80 11.65 7.32
N THR A 437 -6.00 12.08 6.94
CA THR A 437 -6.33 12.58 5.60
C THR A 437 -6.68 14.07 5.63
N ALA A 438 -7.04 14.61 4.46
CA ALA A 438 -7.70 15.91 4.34
C ALA A 438 -9.21 15.77 4.07
N ILE A 439 -9.76 14.56 4.07
CA ILE A 439 -11.15 14.28 3.71
C ILE A 439 -12.01 14.43 4.97
N SER A 440 -13.11 15.19 4.90
CA SER A 440 -14.10 15.22 5.96
C SER A 440 -14.80 13.86 6.09
N THR A 441 -15.25 13.52 7.30
CA THR A 441 -16.02 12.30 7.54
C THR A 441 -17.33 12.29 6.77
N ALA A 442 -17.98 13.46 6.60
CA ALA A 442 -19.14 13.61 5.71
C ALA A 442 -18.87 13.21 4.25
N VAL A 443 -17.78 13.72 3.64
CA VAL A 443 -17.43 13.38 2.25
C VAL A 443 -17.03 11.91 2.14
N ALA A 444 -16.34 11.36 3.14
CA ALA A 444 -15.99 9.95 3.15
C ALA A 444 -17.23 9.05 3.27
N ALA A 445 -18.16 9.39 4.15
CA ALA A 445 -19.43 8.68 4.34
C ALA A 445 -20.28 8.73 3.07
N ALA A 446 -20.41 9.90 2.44
CA ALA A 446 -21.08 10.07 1.15
C ALA A 446 -20.45 9.17 0.09
N ALA A 447 -19.12 9.20 -0.06
CA ALA A 447 -18.42 8.38 -1.05
C ALA A 447 -18.62 6.88 -0.85
N VAL A 448 -18.50 6.38 0.39
CA VAL A 448 -18.73 4.96 0.70
C VAL A 448 -20.18 4.56 0.45
N THR A 449 -21.12 5.41 0.82
CA THR A 449 -22.55 5.18 0.59
C THR A 449 -22.86 5.11 -0.91
N MET A 450 -22.30 6.02 -1.70
CA MET A 450 -22.42 5.99 -3.16
C MET A 450 -21.82 4.72 -3.77
N ILE A 451 -20.69 4.23 -3.25
CA ILE A 451 -20.06 2.98 -3.74
C ILE A 451 -21.04 1.83 -3.63
N PHE A 452 -21.66 1.62 -2.47
CA PHE A 452 -22.65 0.55 -2.32
C PHE A 452 -23.91 0.82 -3.14
N ALA A 453 -24.48 2.02 -3.05
CA ALA A 453 -25.72 2.35 -3.74
C ALA A 453 -25.62 2.22 -5.28
N ARG A 454 -24.44 2.48 -5.87
CA ARG A 454 -24.22 2.38 -7.32
C ARG A 454 -23.70 1.01 -7.78
N THR A 455 -23.07 0.24 -6.91
CA THR A 455 -22.53 -1.08 -7.26
C THR A 455 -23.57 -2.19 -7.06
N GLU A 456 -24.47 -2.03 -6.09
CA GLU A 456 -25.36 -3.09 -5.61
C GLU A 456 -26.82 -2.75 -5.90
N ALA A 457 -27.47 -3.58 -6.70
CA ALA A 457 -28.85 -3.36 -7.15
C ALA A 457 -29.88 -3.28 -6.00
N ASN A 458 -29.62 -3.96 -4.88
CA ASN A 458 -30.53 -4.05 -3.73
C ASN A 458 -29.92 -3.42 -2.48
N THR A 459 -29.74 -2.10 -2.52
CA THR A 459 -29.20 -1.32 -1.40
C THR A 459 -30.27 -0.41 -0.81
N HIS A 460 -30.47 -0.48 0.51
CA HIS A 460 -31.27 0.49 1.25
C HIS A 460 -30.36 1.36 2.11
N VAL A 461 -30.44 2.68 1.93
CA VAL A 461 -29.60 3.63 2.66
C VAL A 461 -30.41 4.25 3.80
N LEU A 462 -29.87 4.17 5.00
CA LEU A 462 -30.42 4.74 6.22
C LEU A 462 -29.41 5.74 6.79
N ALA A 463 -29.91 6.76 7.48
CA ALA A 463 -29.12 7.62 8.35
C ALA A 463 -29.61 7.42 9.79
N PHE A 464 -28.69 7.48 10.76
CA PHE A 464 -29.05 7.38 12.16
C PHE A 464 -28.25 8.34 13.03
N SER A 465 -28.91 8.87 14.06
CA SER A 465 -28.32 9.62 15.17
C SER A 465 -29.19 9.38 16.41
N GLU A 466 -28.58 9.39 17.61
CA GLU A 466 -29.22 9.29 18.94
C GLU A 466 -30.69 8.80 18.96
N GLY A 467 -30.89 7.49 18.84
CA GLY A 467 -32.20 6.84 18.99
C GLY A 467 -33.15 6.94 17.78
N THR A 468 -32.77 7.67 16.73
CA THR A 468 -33.58 7.86 15.52
C THR A 468 -32.90 7.25 14.29
N VAL A 469 -33.69 6.58 13.46
CA VAL A 469 -33.26 6.04 12.17
C VAL A 469 -34.19 6.58 11.11
N VAL A 470 -33.63 7.24 10.09
CA VAL A 470 -34.39 7.82 8.98
C VAL A 470 -33.91 7.24 7.64
N PRO A 471 -34.81 6.95 6.70
CA PRO A 471 -34.42 6.62 5.33
C PRO A 471 -33.68 7.79 4.68
N CYS A 472 -32.58 7.51 3.99
CA CYS A 472 -31.86 8.48 3.18
C CYS A 472 -32.08 8.16 1.70
N SER A 473 -32.92 8.95 1.04
CA SER A 473 -33.25 8.75 -0.38
C SER A 473 -32.13 9.29 -1.27
N LEU A 474 -31.22 8.41 -1.68
CA LEU A 474 -30.19 8.74 -2.67
C LEU A 474 -30.65 8.35 -4.07
N SER A 475 -30.57 9.30 -5.02
CA SER A 475 -30.71 8.98 -6.44
C SER A 475 -29.37 8.52 -7.01
N ALA A 476 -29.40 7.57 -7.95
CA ALA A 476 -28.22 7.07 -8.64
C ALA A 476 -27.43 8.19 -9.35
N ASP A 477 -28.09 9.26 -9.76
CA ASP A 477 -27.50 10.37 -10.51
C ASP A 477 -26.88 11.47 -9.62
N MET A 478 -27.10 11.43 -8.30
CA MET A 478 -26.55 12.44 -7.39
C MET A 478 -25.02 12.48 -7.44
N THR A 479 -24.48 13.67 -7.50
CA THR A 479 -23.05 13.95 -7.36
C THR A 479 -22.57 13.76 -5.93
N LEU A 480 -21.27 13.56 -5.74
CA LEU A 480 -20.67 13.44 -4.41
C LEU A 480 -20.97 14.66 -3.53
N ALA A 481 -21.02 15.86 -4.11
CA ALA A 481 -21.36 17.08 -3.39
C ALA A 481 -22.82 17.08 -2.91
N GLU A 482 -23.77 16.66 -3.75
CA GLU A 482 -25.18 16.56 -3.39
C GLU A 482 -25.42 15.51 -2.30
N VAL A 483 -24.82 14.31 -2.43
CA VAL A 483 -24.92 13.27 -1.39
C VAL A 483 -24.33 13.75 -0.07
N THR A 484 -23.20 14.47 -0.11
CA THR A 484 -22.60 15.05 1.09
C THR A 484 -23.53 16.08 1.73
N ALA A 485 -24.15 16.95 0.92
CA ALA A 485 -25.08 17.97 1.42
C ALA A 485 -26.33 17.34 2.05
N GLU A 486 -26.88 16.29 1.47
CA GLU A 486 -28.03 15.55 2.04
C GLU A 486 -27.67 14.91 3.39
N LEU A 487 -26.50 14.28 3.52
CA LEU A 487 -26.07 13.72 4.81
C LEU A 487 -25.87 14.80 5.89
N VAL A 488 -25.31 15.94 5.51
CA VAL A 488 -25.12 17.08 6.44
C VAL A 488 -26.46 17.73 6.81
N LYS A 489 -27.43 17.75 5.89
CA LYS A 489 -28.78 18.22 6.17
C LYS A 489 -29.48 17.33 7.20
N LEU A 490 -29.40 16.00 7.04
CA LEU A 490 -29.97 15.05 7.99
C LEU A 490 -29.36 15.16 9.39
N LEU A 491 -28.07 15.51 9.50
CA LEU A 491 -27.45 15.86 10.78
C LEU A 491 -28.15 17.06 11.44
N ASN A 492 -28.47 18.12 10.67
CA ASN A 492 -29.14 19.31 11.20
C ASN A 492 -30.63 19.09 11.52
N ASP A 493 -31.30 18.16 10.84
CA ASP A 493 -32.72 17.89 11.03
C ASP A 493 -32.99 16.94 12.22
N LEU A 494 -31.98 16.15 12.63
CA LEU A 494 -32.06 15.19 13.74
C LEU A 494 -31.47 15.72 15.06
N TRP A 495 -30.99 16.97 15.07
CA TRP A 495 -30.53 17.73 16.24
C TRP A 495 -31.43 18.94 16.45
#